data_AF-X1IVN1-F1
#
_entry.id   AF-X1IVN1-F1
#
_cell.length_a   1.000
_cell.length_b   1.000
_cell.length_c   1.000
_cell.angle_alpha   90.00
_cell.angle_beta   90.00
_cell.angle_gamma   90.00
#
_symmetry.space_group_name_H-M   'P 1'
#
loop_
_entity.id
_entity.type
_entity.pdbx_description
1 polymer ?
#
loop_
_entity_poly.entity_id
_entity_poly.type
_entity_poly.pdbx_seq_one_letter_code
_entity_poly.pdbx_strand_id
1 'polypeptide(L)'
;MVNIILYILIGLLSGTISGLIGIGVGVIIVPSLIYLFKLSQQQAQGTTLALLVPPIGLLAAWTYYKQGFVNLNMAIFICLGFFIGGFLFLFFI
;
A
#
# COMPACT_ATOMS: atom_id res chain seq x y z
N MET A 1 23.98 17.91 -5.39
CA MET A 1 23.76 17.16 -6.66
C MET A 1 22.82 16.01 -6.35
N VAL A 2 21.63 15.99 -6.94
CA VAL A 2 20.61 14.98 -6.65
C VAL A 2 20.94 13.69 -7.40
N ASN A 3 21.28 12.61 -6.69
CA ASN A 3 21.63 11.33 -7.29
C ASN A 3 20.35 10.54 -7.64
N ILE A 4 19.75 10.91 -8.77
CA ILE A 4 18.49 10.34 -9.30
C ILE A 4 18.54 8.81 -9.37
N ILE A 5 19.68 8.24 -9.75
CA ILE A 5 19.90 6.78 -9.83
C ILE A 5 19.72 6.11 -8.45
N LEU A 6 20.26 6.73 -7.40
CA LEU A 6 20.18 6.21 -6.03
C LEU A 6 18.75 6.26 -5.49
N TYR A 7 17.98 7.30 -5.84
CA TYR A 7 16.57 7.41 -5.44
C TYR A 7 15.69 6.38 -6.14
N ILE A 8 15.93 6.12 -7.43
CA ILE A 8 15.23 5.06 -8.15
C ILE A 8 15.54 3.70 -7.53
N LEU A 9 16.81 3.45 -7.19
CA LEU A 9 17.26 2.18 -6.61
C LEU A 9 16.68 1.96 -5.20
N ILE A 10 16.66 3.00 -4.37
CA ILE A 10 16.00 2.97 -3.05
C ILE A 10 14.49 2.82 -3.19
N GLY A 11 13.84 3.51 -4.13
CA GLY A 11 12.39 3.41 -4.38
C GLY A 11 12.00 2.02 -4.88
N LEU A 12 12.81 1.41 -5.74
CA LEU A 12 12.58 0.08 -6.29
C LEU A 12 12.81 -1.00 -5.22
N LEU A 13 13.88 -0.88 -4.42
CA LEU A 13 14.15 -1.79 -3.30
C LEU A 13 13.14 -1.63 -2.16
N SER A 14 12.85 -0.41 -1.73
CA SER A 14 11.86 -0.18 -0.68
C SER A 14 10.44 -0.51 -1.14
N GLY A 15 10.10 -0.31 -2.43
CA GLY A 15 8.83 -0.70 -3.02
C GLY A 15 8.67 -2.21 -3.16
N THR A 16 9.72 -2.93 -3.58
CA THR A 16 9.70 -4.41 -3.60
C THR A 16 9.68 -4.99 -2.20
N ILE A 17 10.50 -4.48 -1.29
CA ILE A 17 10.52 -4.90 0.11
C ILE A 17 9.21 -4.54 0.81
N SER A 18 8.61 -3.38 0.58
CA SER A 18 7.30 -3.00 1.13
C SER A 18 6.16 -3.76 0.45
N GLY A 19 6.27 -4.13 -0.82
CA GLY A 19 5.32 -5.05 -1.48
C GLY A 19 5.41 -6.47 -0.91
N LEU A 20 6.63 -6.92 -0.58
CA LEU A 20 6.90 -8.19 0.09
C LEU A 20 6.60 -8.16 1.60
N ILE A 21 6.68 -7.00 2.26
CA ILE A 21 6.40 -6.79 3.70
C ILE A 21 4.98 -6.23 3.91
N GLY A 22 4.26 -5.82 2.87
CA GLY A 22 2.81 -5.57 2.89
C GLY A 22 2.04 -6.86 3.22
N ILE A 23 2.73 -7.99 3.08
CA ILE A 23 2.39 -9.30 3.62
C ILE A 23 2.40 -9.31 5.16
N GLY A 24 3.21 -8.49 5.84
CA GLY A 24 3.50 -8.55 7.28
C GLY A 24 2.30 -8.49 8.22
N VAL A 25 1.20 -7.83 7.85
CA VAL A 25 -0.07 -7.88 8.61
C VAL A 25 -1.02 -8.97 8.06
N GLY A 26 -0.97 -9.21 6.74
CA GLY A 26 -1.74 -10.27 6.08
C GLY A 26 -1.29 -11.69 6.38
N VAL A 27 -0.02 -11.95 6.73
CA VAL A 27 0.49 -13.30 7.11
C VAL A 27 -0.29 -13.85 8.29
N ILE A 28 -0.70 -12.98 9.21
CA ILE A 28 -1.45 -13.40 10.39
C ILE A 28 -2.95 -13.27 10.13
N ILE A 29 -3.39 -12.13 9.57
CA ILE A 29 -4.82 -11.86 9.37
C ILE A 29 -5.44 -12.80 8.34
N VAL A 30 -4.80 -13.05 7.19
CA VAL A 30 -5.38 -13.88 6.12
C VAL A 30 -5.59 -15.32 6.59
N PRO A 31 -4.59 -16.04 7.16
CA PRO A 31 -4.83 -17.37 7.70
C PRO A 31 -5.85 -17.35 8.83
N SER A 32 -5.86 -16.32 9.68
CA SER A 32 -6.88 -16.21 10.74
C SER A 32 -8.29 -16.10 10.17
N LEU A 33 -8.50 -15.29 9.12
CA LEU A 33 -9.78 -15.15 8.43
C LEU A 33 -10.21 -16.45 7.72
N ILE A 34 -9.26 -17.21 7.19
CA ILE A 34 -9.54 -18.49 6.54
C ILE A 34 -9.84 -19.57 7.57
N TYR A 35 -9.00 -19.74 8.59
CA TYR A 35 -9.11 -20.85 9.54
C TYR A 35 -10.15 -20.61 10.64
N LEU A 36 -10.29 -19.38 11.14
CA LEU A 36 -11.25 -19.05 12.20
C LEU A 36 -12.61 -18.65 11.64
N PHE A 37 -12.62 -17.86 10.56
CA PHE A 37 -13.85 -17.31 9.98
C PHE A 37 -14.30 -18.02 8.69
N LYS A 38 -13.57 -19.04 8.24
CA LYS A 38 -13.91 -19.88 7.08
C LYS A 38 -14.16 -19.09 5.79
N LEU A 39 -13.50 -17.93 5.64
CA LEU A 39 -13.57 -17.14 4.42
C LEU A 39 -12.79 -17.81 3.30
N SER A 40 -13.21 -17.57 2.05
CA SER A 40 -12.43 -17.99 0.89
C SER A 40 -11.11 -17.21 0.82
N GLN A 41 -10.10 -17.75 0.15
CA GLN A 41 -8.80 -17.08 -0.03
C GLN A 41 -8.98 -15.67 -0.61
N GLN A 42 -9.82 -15.51 -1.63
CA GLN A 42 -10.08 -14.22 -2.26
C GLN A 42 -10.78 -13.24 -1.29
N GLN A 43 -11.75 -13.72 -0.51
CA GLN A 43 -12.43 -12.89 0.50
C GLN A 43 -11.47 -12.46 1.60
N ALA A 44 -10.68 -13.37 2.16
CA ALA A 44 -9.73 -13.06 3.23
C ALA A 44 -8.67 -12.04 2.77
N GLN A 45 -8.18 -12.15 1.54
CA GLN A 45 -7.24 -11.19 0.94
C GLN A 45 -7.90 -9.82 0.75
N GLY A 46 -9.09 -9.77 0.15
CA GLY A 46 -9.86 -8.54 -0.06
C GLY A 46 -10.21 -7.83 1.25
N THR A 47 -10.65 -8.57 2.26
CA THR A 47 -10.96 -8.04 3.61
C THR A 47 -9.72 -7.50 4.30
N THR A 48 -8.57 -8.18 4.17
CA THR A 48 -7.30 -7.70 4.73
C THR A 48 -6.85 -6.39 4.07
N LEU A 49 -6.96 -6.28 2.75
CA LEU A 49 -6.65 -5.04 2.02
C LEU A 49 -7.57 -3.89 2.46
N ALA A 50 -8.88 -4.15 2.58
CA ALA A 50 -9.85 -3.16 3.05
C ALA A 50 -9.58 -2.70 4.49
N LEU A 51 -9.08 -3.60 5.35
CA LEU A 51 -8.73 -3.28 6.73
C LEU A 51 -7.46 -2.44 6.87
N LEU A 52 -6.49 -2.58 5.96
CA LEU A 52 -5.20 -1.89 6.05
C LEU A 52 -5.28 -0.41 5.63
N VAL A 53 -6.10 -0.09 4.63
CA VAL A 53 -6.15 1.25 4.03
C VAL A 53 -6.62 2.35 5.01
N PRO A 54 -7.73 2.21 5.75
CA PRO A 54 -8.25 3.28 6.61
C PRO A 54 -7.39 3.59 7.85
N PRO A 55 -7.00 2.61 8.69
CA PRO A 55 -6.30 2.92 9.94
C PRO A 55 -4.80 3.14 9.72
N ILE A 56 -4.14 2.41 8.82
CA ILE A 56 -2.69 2.55 8.65
C ILE A 56 -2.39 3.65 7.63
N GLY A 57 -2.97 3.55 6.44
CA GLY A 57 -2.71 4.52 5.37
C GLY A 57 -3.19 5.92 5.73
N LEU A 58 -4.45 6.05 6.14
CA LEU A 58 -5.09 7.34 6.36
C LEU A 58 -4.59 8.05 7.62
N LEU A 59 -4.47 7.35 8.76
CA LEU A 59 -3.99 7.97 10.01
C LEU A 59 -2.50 8.31 9.94
N ALA A 60 -1.68 7.48 9.29
CA ALA A 60 -0.26 7.81 9.09
C ALA A 60 -0.12 9.03 8.19
N ALA A 61 -0.77 9.04 7.02
CA ALA A 61 -0.74 10.19 6.11
C ALA A 61 -1.22 11.47 6.79
N TRP A 62 -2.28 11.41 7.60
CA TRP A 62 -2.79 12.54 8.37
C TRP A 62 -1.78 13.06 9.40
N THR A 63 -1.10 12.15 10.10
CA THR A 63 -0.10 12.50 11.11
C THR A 63 1.11 13.20 10.48
N TYR A 64 1.63 12.65 9.38
CA TYR A 64 2.74 13.26 8.64
C TYR A 64 2.34 14.58 7.96
N TYR A 65 1.09 14.70 7.52
CA TYR A 65 0.55 15.95 6.98
C TYR A 65 0.54 17.05 8.04
N LYS A 66 0.06 16.74 9.26
CA LYS A 66 0.08 17.69 10.38
C LYS A 66 1.49 18.11 10.79
N GLN A 67 2.48 17.25 10.60
CA GLN A 67 3.88 17.55 10.90
C GLN A 67 4.59 18.34 9.77
N GLY A 68 3.90 18.62 8.65
CA GLY A 68 4.46 19.37 7.52
C GLY A 68 5.42 18.57 6.64
N PHE A 69 5.52 17.25 6.83
CA PHE A 69 6.41 16.37 6.07
C PHE A 69 5.77 15.82 4.78
N VAL A 70 4.55 16.23 4.44
CA VAL A 70 3.85 15.77 3.24
C VAL A 70 3.86 16.87 2.18
N ASN A 71 4.49 16.57 1.05
CA ASN A 71 4.37 17.41 -0.14
C ASN A 71 3.08 17.04 -0.89
N LEU A 72 2.03 17.85 -0.69
CA LEU A 72 0.72 17.61 -1.28
C LEU A 72 0.72 17.62 -2.82
N ASN A 73 1.51 18.50 -3.43
CA ASN A 73 1.57 18.60 -4.90
C ASN A 73 2.07 17.28 -5.49
N MET A 74 3.20 16.75 -4.99
CA MET A 74 3.72 15.46 -5.43
C MET A 74 2.75 14.32 -5.10
N ALA A 75 2.18 14.31 -3.90
CA ALA A 75 1.25 13.27 -3.47
C ALA A 75 0.02 13.18 -4.39
N ILE A 76 -0.56 14.32 -4.82
CA ILE A 76 -1.74 14.35 -5.69
C ILE A 76 -1.40 13.82 -7.08
N PHE A 77 -0.30 14.26 -7.70
CA PHE A 77 0.08 13.76 -9.03
C PHE A 77 0.39 12.27 -9.02
N ILE A 78 1.09 11.79 -7.97
CA ILE A 78 1.38 10.36 -7.81
C ILE A 78 0.07 9.59 -7.56
N CYS A 79 -0.83 10.09 -6.73
CA CYS A 79 -2.11 9.45 -6.44
C CYS A 79 -2.97 9.30 -7.72
N LEU A 80 -3.03 10.34 -8.55
CA LEU A 80 -3.75 10.29 -9.84
C LEU A 80 -3.13 9.25 -10.79
N GLY A 81 -1.80 9.24 -10.93
CA GLY A 81 -1.11 8.24 -11.74
C GLY A 81 -1.32 6.81 -11.23
N PHE A 82 -1.29 6.64 -9.90
CA PHE A 82 -1.55 5.36 -9.25
C PHE A 82 -3.00 4.89 -9.45
N PHE A 83 -3.97 5.81 -9.37
CA PHE A 83 -5.39 5.48 -9.59
C PHE A 83 -5.63 5.01 -11.02
N ILE A 84 -5.05 5.69 -12.01
CA ILE A 84 -5.16 5.33 -13.43
C ILE A 84 -4.46 3.99 -13.71
N GLY A 85 -3.22 3.82 -13.21
CA GLY A 85 -2.46 2.59 -13.40
C GLY A 85 -3.09 1.38 -12.70
N GLY A 86 -3.58 1.58 -11.46
CA GLY A 86 -4.29 0.56 -10.71
C GLY A 86 -5.63 0.19 -11.33
N PHE A 87 -6.38 1.17 -11.85
CA PHE A 87 -7.62 0.92 -12.59
C PHE A 87 -7.37 0.08 -13.84
N LEU A 88 -6.28 0.35 -14.59
CA LEU A 88 -5.90 -0.46 -15.74
C LEU A 88 -5.50 -1.89 -15.32
N PHE A 89 -4.77 -2.03 -14.21
CA PHE A 89 -4.33 -3.32 -13.68
C PHE A 89 -5.50 -4.19 -13.20
N LEU A 90 -6.55 -3.59 -12.63
CA LEU A 90 -7.78 -4.28 -12.22
C LEU A 90 -8.48 -5.03 -13.36
N PHE A 91 -8.27 -4.64 -14.63
CA PHE A 91 -8.81 -5.38 -15.78
C PHE A 91 -8.07 -6.70 -16.06
N PHE A 92 -6.88 -6.91 -15.48
CA PHE A 92 -6.07 -8.12 -15.67
C PHE A 92 -6.19 -9.14 -14.52
N ILE A 93 -6.94 -8.80 -13.46
CA ILE A 93 -7.28 -9.68 -12.32
C ILE A 93 -8.66 -10.29 -12.53
#